data_AF-A0A0D2ILV0-F1
#
_entry.id   AF-A0A0D2ILV0-F1
#
_cell.length_a   1.000
_cell.length_b   1.000
_cell.length_c   1.000
_cell.angle_alpha   90.00
_cell.angle_beta   90.00
_cell.angle_gamma   90.00
#
_symmetry.space_group_name_H-M   'P 1'
#
loop_
_entity.id
_entity.type
_entity.pdbx_description
1 polymer ?
#
loop_
_entity_poly.entity_id
_entity_poly.type
_entity_poly.pdbx_seq_one_letter_code
_entity_poly.pdbx_strand_id
1 'polypeptide(L)'
;MGNFKDLMTIIKKWRQSVWELKRFTRMNVTDPFRAVVADYGFMNCEDARERMQLRGVYREYFGRGADEMRLHEACIAGNLGSFLESVLGRSLAVSPNLLRNSYPLENCPYTGMVTDSVIECPESALDQVKAFKSGDEGKESVVIPIPDAWDEATTKLLYERAAFTVTG
;
A
#
# COMPACT_ATOMS: atom_id res chain seq x y z
N MET A 1 -4.68 14.89 22.74
CA MET A 1 -5.90 14.16 22.32
C MET A 1 -6.29 14.69 20.95
N GLY A 2 -6.08 13.94 19.87
CA GLY A 2 -6.49 14.37 18.52
C GLY A 2 -8.02 14.36 18.39
N ASN A 3 -8.58 15.43 17.84
CA ASN A 3 -10.01 15.57 17.61
C ASN A 3 -10.47 14.53 16.56
N PHE A 4 -11.66 13.93 16.73
CA PHE A 4 -12.30 13.04 15.74
C PHE A 4 -12.32 13.65 14.32
N LYS A 5 -12.43 14.97 14.20
CA LYS A 5 -12.36 15.72 12.95
C LYS A 5 -10.98 15.66 12.29
N ASP A 6 -9.89 15.69 13.08
CA ASP A 6 -8.52 15.51 12.58
C ASP A 6 -8.32 14.07 12.10
N LEU A 7 -8.81 13.11 12.90
CA LEU A 7 -8.82 11.69 12.53
C LEU A 7 -9.61 11.47 11.23
N MET A 8 -10.78 12.08 11.06
CA MET A 8 -11.60 11.97 9.85
C MET A 8 -10.98 12.68 8.64
N THR A 9 -10.22 13.77 8.85
CA THR A 9 -9.46 14.45 7.80
C THR A 9 -8.25 13.61 7.36
N ILE A 10 -7.64 12.87 8.28
CA ILE A 10 -6.55 11.92 7.99
C ILE A 10 -7.10 10.65 7.30
N ILE A 11 -8.23 10.09 7.76
CA ILE A 11 -8.87 8.91 7.17
C ILE A 11 -9.41 9.20 5.76
N LYS A 12 -9.86 10.42 5.45
CA LYS A 12 -10.21 10.80 4.07
C LYS A 12 -9.01 10.81 3.12
N LYS A 13 -7.78 10.95 3.63
CA LYS A 13 -6.54 11.00 2.84
C LYS A 13 -5.89 9.65 2.63
N TRP A 14 -6.05 8.74 3.59
CA TRP A 14 -5.36 7.46 3.61
C TRP A 14 -6.34 6.32 3.80
N ARG A 15 -6.31 5.34 2.90
CA ARG A 15 -7.03 4.08 3.05
C ARG A 15 -6.04 2.92 3.07
N GLN A 16 -6.41 1.81 3.70
CA GLN A 16 -5.57 0.61 3.70
C GLN A 16 -5.46 0.04 2.28
N SER A 17 -4.29 -0.46 1.92
CA SER A 17 -4.00 -1.06 0.61
C SER A 17 -4.89 -2.27 0.32
N VAL A 18 -5.43 -2.92 1.36
CA VAL A 18 -6.35 -4.06 1.21
C VAL A 18 -7.63 -3.68 0.47
N TRP A 19 -8.06 -2.42 0.57
CA TRP A 19 -9.23 -1.94 -0.17
C TRP A 19 -8.96 -1.91 -1.67
N GLU A 20 -7.73 -1.57 -2.09
CA GLU A 20 -7.32 -1.66 -3.50
C GLU A 20 -7.20 -3.12 -3.95
N LEU A 21 -6.75 -4.02 -3.08
CA LEU A 21 -6.73 -5.46 -3.37
C LEU A 21 -8.16 -5.98 -3.58
N LYS A 22 -9.08 -5.68 -2.66
CA LYS A 22 -10.50 -6.05 -2.75
C LYS A 22 -11.12 -5.51 -4.04
N ARG A 23 -10.85 -4.24 -4.36
CA ARG A 23 -11.25 -3.59 -5.61
C ARG A 23 -10.69 -4.31 -6.84
N PHE A 24 -9.39 -4.64 -6.84
CA PHE A 24 -8.71 -5.38 -7.92
C PHE A 24 -9.30 -6.78 -8.14
N THR A 25 -9.62 -7.53 -7.08
CA THR A 25 -10.19 -8.90 -7.23
C THR A 25 -11.58 -8.91 -7.88
N ARG A 26 -12.32 -7.80 -7.79
CA ARG A 26 -13.70 -7.63 -8.28
C ARG A 26 -13.82 -7.02 -9.66
N MET A 27 -12.89 -6.16 -10.06
CA MET A 27 -12.97 -5.45 -11.35
C MET A 27 -12.28 -6.19 -12.49
N ASN A 28 -12.69 -5.95 -13.73
CA ASN A 28 -11.99 -6.48 -14.91
C ASN A 28 -10.81 -5.58 -15.32
N VAL A 29 -9.87 -5.39 -14.40
CA VAL A 29 -8.59 -4.70 -14.65
C VAL A 29 -7.46 -5.72 -14.72
N THR A 30 -6.49 -5.48 -15.60
CA THR A 30 -5.34 -6.36 -15.83
C THR A 30 -4.34 -6.25 -14.68
N ASP A 31 -3.98 -5.00 -14.33
CA ASP A 31 -2.90 -4.73 -13.40
C ASP A 31 -3.41 -4.20 -12.06
N PRO A 32 -2.83 -4.68 -10.94
CA PRO A 32 -3.18 -4.20 -9.62
C PRO A 32 -2.53 -2.85 -9.31
N PHE A 33 -3.10 -2.12 -8.36
CA PHE A 33 -2.50 -0.89 -7.84
C PHE A 33 -1.11 -1.17 -7.25
N ARG A 34 -0.18 -0.22 -7.30
CA ARG A 34 1.22 -0.43 -6.86
C ARG A 34 1.37 -0.97 -5.43
N ALA A 35 0.56 -0.48 -4.50
CA ALA A 35 0.61 -0.98 -3.12
C ALA A 35 0.14 -2.43 -3.06
N VAL A 36 -0.80 -2.83 -3.92
CA VAL A 36 -1.22 -4.22 -4.01
C VAL A 36 -0.09 -5.10 -4.52
N VAL A 37 0.74 -4.59 -5.43
CA VAL A 37 1.94 -5.28 -5.93
C VAL A 37 2.91 -5.61 -4.80
N ALA A 38 3.26 -4.61 -4.00
CA ALA A 38 4.22 -4.73 -2.93
C ALA A 38 3.69 -5.50 -1.71
N ASP A 39 2.45 -5.21 -1.30
CA ASP A 39 1.91 -5.67 -0.01
C ASP A 39 1.43 -7.12 -0.07
N TYR A 40 0.79 -7.50 -1.18
CA TYR A 40 0.04 -8.77 -1.30
C TYR A 40 0.70 -9.77 -2.23
N GLY A 41 2.00 -9.64 -2.47
CA GLY A 41 2.81 -10.71 -3.05
C GLY A 41 2.87 -10.76 -4.57
N PHE A 42 2.17 -9.87 -5.29
CA PHE A 42 2.17 -9.88 -6.75
C PHE A 42 3.53 -9.45 -7.35
N MET A 43 4.39 -8.78 -6.57
CA MET A 43 5.79 -8.51 -6.96
C MET A 43 6.60 -9.79 -7.14
N ASN A 44 6.21 -10.88 -6.49
CA ASN A 44 6.92 -12.16 -6.53
C ASN A 44 6.46 -13.07 -7.68
N CYS A 45 5.41 -12.70 -8.42
CA CYS A 45 4.92 -13.50 -9.54
C CYS A 45 5.85 -13.35 -10.76
N GLU A 46 6.34 -14.46 -11.29
CA GLU A 46 7.18 -14.50 -12.47
C GLU A 46 6.36 -14.39 -13.77
N ASP A 47 5.12 -14.89 -13.76
CA ASP A 47 4.27 -14.95 -14.93
C ASP A 47 2.80 -14.61 -14.68
N ALA A 48 2.02 -14.55 -15.76
CA ALA A 48 0.60 -14.24 -15.72
C ALA A 48 -0.24 -15.34 -15.05
N ARG A 49 0.21 -16.59 -15.07
CA ARG A 49 -0.50 -17.72 -14.44
C ARG A 49 -0.42 -17.60 -12.93
N GLU A 50 0.76 -17.34 -12.38
CA GLU A 50 0.95 -17.09 -10.94
C GLU A 50 0.14 -15.88 -10.48
N ARG A 51 0.15 -14.80 -11.26
CA ARG A 51 -0.68 -13.62 -11.00
C ARG A 51 -2.18 -13.95 -10.94
N MET A 52 -2.67 -14.75 -11.90
CA MET A 52 -4.07 -15.17 -11.92
C MET A 52 -4.42 -16.11 -10.75
N GLN A 53 -3.53 -17.02 -10.38
CA GLN A 53 -3.70 -17.91 -9.22
C GLN A 53 -3.75 -17.12 -7.92
N LEU A 54 -2.80 -16.21 -7.70
CA LEU A 54 -2.74 -15.35 -6.52
C LEU A 54 -3.96 -14.43 -6.43
N ARG A 55 -4.40 -13.86 -7.55
CA ARG A 55 -5.67 -13.11 -7.62
C ARG A 55 -6.87 -13.99 -7.27
N GLY A 56 -6.86 -15.26 -7.68
CA GLY A 56 -7.87 -16.26 -7.34
C GLY A 56 -7.96 -16.53 -5.84
N VAL A 57 -6.81 -16.67 -5.16
CA VAL A 57 -6.74 -16.83 -3.70
C VAL A 57 -7.42 -15.68 -2.97
N TYR A 58 -7.08 -14.44 -3.33
CA TYR A 58 -7.71 -13.27 -2.70
C TYR A 58 -9.19 -13.13 -3.05
N ARG A 59 -9.59 -13.49 -4.27
CA ARG A 59 -11.01 -13.53 -4.65
C ARG A 59 -11.78 -14.53 -3.81
N GLU A 60 -11.21 -15.72 -3.57
CA GLU A 60 -11.82 -16.73 -2.70
C GLU A 60 -11.93 -16.23 -1.26
N TYR A 61 -10.85 -15.66 -0.72
CA TYR A 61 -10.82 -15.06 0.62
C TYR A 61 -11.98 -14.07 0.82
N PHE A 62 -12.10 -13.07 -0.07
CA PHE A 62 -13.20 -12.09 0.01
C PHE A 62 -14.57 -12.69 -0.31
N GLY A 63 -14.61 -13.72 -1.17
CA GLY A 63 -15.84 -14.44 -1.52
C GLY A 63 -16.46 -15.18 -0.34
N ARG A 64 -15.64 -15.63 0.62
CA ARG A 64 -16.09 -16.23 1.90
C ARG A 64 -16.62 -15.20 2.90
N GLY A 65 -16.61 -13.90 2.57
CA GLY A 65 -16.96 -12.83 3.51
C GLY A 65 -15.94 -12.63 4.63
N ALA A 66 -14.70 -13.06 4.42
CA ALA A 66 -13.64 -12.92 5.41
C ALA A 66 -13.24 -11.45 5.62
N ASP A 67 -12.81 -11.13 6.84
CA ASP A 67 -12.50 -9.76 7.26
C ASP A 67 -11.27 -9.20 6.55
N GLU A 68 -11.45 -8.12 5.80
CA GLU A 68 -10.37 -7.50 5.04
C GLU A 68 -9.34 -6.81 5.93
N MET A 69 -9.76 -6.31 7.10
CA MET A 69 -8.84 -5.67 8.03
C MET A 69 -7.91 -6.68 8.68
N ARG A 70 -8.38 -7.91 8.95
CA ARG A 70 -7.50 -8.99 9.42
C ARG A 70 -6.46 -9.39 8.39
N LEU A 71 -6.81 -9.40 7.10
CA LEU A 71 -5.84 -9.64 6.02
C LEU A 71 -4.80 -8.52 5.95
N HIS A 72 -5.24 -7.27 6.13
CA HIS A 72 -4.35 -6.12 6.15
C HIS A 72 -3.38 -6.16 7.33
N GLU A 73 -3.88 -6.44 8.53
CA GLU A 73 -3.06 -6.61 9.75
C GLU A 73 -2.04 -7.73 9.57
N ALA A 74 -2.44 -8.85 8.96
CA ALA A 74 -1.53 -9.95 8.66
C ALA A 74 -0.42 -9.55 7.67
N CYS A 75 -0.79 -8.77 6.66
CA CYS A 75 0.15 -8.22 5.69
C CYS A 75 1.22 -7.35 6.37
N ILE A 76 0.81 -6.36 7.18
CA ILE A 76 1.76 -5.44 7.85
C ILE A 76 2.56 -6.11 8.98
N ALA A 77 2.05 -7.21 9.53
CA ALA A 77 2.78 -8.03 10.48
C ALA A 77 3.81 -8.97 9.82
N GLY A 78 3.87 -9.01 8.48
CA GLY A 78 4.76 -9.91 7.73
C GLY A 78 4.35 -11.39 7.80
N ASN A 79 3.09 -11.70 8.14
CA ASN A 79 2.62 -13.09 8.37
C ASN A 79 1.54 -13.54 7.37
N LEU A 80 1.45 -12.86 6.22
CA LEU A 80 0.43 -13.04 5.19
C LEU A 80 0.21 -14.51 4.77
N GLY A 81 1.30 -15.25 4.55
CA GLY A 81 1.26 -16.67 4.18
C GLY A 81 0.57 -17.54 5.23
N SER A 82 1.06 -17.49 6.47
CA SER A 82 0.50 -18.27 7.58
C SER A 82 -0.93 -17.87 7.89
N PHE A 83 -1.28 -16.59 7.76
CA PHE A 83 -2.64 -16.12 7.94
C PHE A 83 -3.58 -16.72 6.89
N LEU A 84 -3.23 -16.63 5.60
CA LEU A 84 -4.06 -17.18 4.53
C LEU A 84 -4.18 -18.70 4.62
N GLU A 85 -3.12 -19.40 5.02
CA GLU A 85 -3.16 -20.85 5.28
C GLU A 85 -4.14 -21.18 6.41
N SER A 86 -4.17 -20.39 7.49
CA SER A 86 -5.12 -20.61 8.59
C SER A 86 -6.60 -20.42 8.19
N VAL A 87 -6.87 -19.56 7.21
CA VAL A 87 -8.24 -19.24 6.75
C VAL A 87 -8.70 -20.14 5.60
N LEU A 88 -7.82 -20.41 4.64
CA LEU A 88 -8.13 -21.14 3.42
C LEU A 88 -7.73 -22.61 3.50
N GLY A 89 -6.77 -22.97 4.36
CA GLY A 89 -6.27 -24.33 4.53
C GLY A 89 -5.83 -24.93 3.21
N ARG A 90 -6.37 -26.11 2.89
CA ARG A 90 -6.08 -26.84 1.64
C ARG A 90 -6.50 -26.10 0.37
N SER A 91 -7.34 -25.07 0.45
CA SER A 91 -7.70 -24.22 -0.69
C SER A 91 -6.59 -23.25 -1.10
N LEU A 92 -5.56 -23.06 -0.27
CA LEU A 92 -4.43 -22.19 -0.60
C LEU A 92 -3.54 -22.85 -1.66
N ALA A 93 -3.88 -22.62 -2.93
CA ALA A 93 -3.21 -23.22 -4.08
C ALA A 93 -2.14 -22.30 -4.69
N VAL A 94 -1.28 -21.70 -3.87
CA VAL A 94 -0.16 -20.84 -4.30
C VAL A 94 1.11 -21.17 -3.54
N SER A 95 2.26 -20.94 -4.19
CA SER A 95 3.56 -21.09 -3.54
C SER A 95 3.69 -20.13 -2.35
N PRO A 96 4.18 -20.57 -1.18
CA PRO A 96 4.44 -19.69 -0.04
C PRO A 96 5.38 -18.53 -0.35
N ASN A 97 6.29 -18.71 -1.32
CA ASN A 97 7.22 -17.67 -1.76
C ASN A 97 6.50 -16.46 -2.38
N LEU A 98 5.32 -16.67 -2.98
CA LEU A 98 4.53 -15.57 -3.54
C LEU A 98 3.97 -14.66 -2.45
N LEU A 99 3.73 -15.17 -1.24
CA LEU A 99 3.07 -14.43 -0.15
C LEU A 99 4.05 -13.66 0.75
N ARG A 100 5.32 -13.53 0.32
CA ARG A 100 6.32 -12.74 1.03
C ARG A 100 6.16 -11.26 0.70
N ASN A 101 6.37 -10.41 1.70
CA ASN A 101 6.47 -8.95 1.52
C ASN A 101 7.60 -8.42 2.43
N SER A 102 7.89 -7.12 2.34
CA SER A 102 8.96 -6.49 3.12
C SER A 102 8.56 -6.11 4.54
N TYR A 103 7.34 -6.44 4.98
CA TYR A 103 6.85 -6.11 6.31
C TYR A 103 7.33 -7.14 7.35
N PRO A 104 7.40 -6.75 8.64
CA PRO A 104 7.17 -5.41 9.18
C PRO A 104 8.29 -4.42 8.79
N LEU A 105 7.94 -3.15 8.61
CA LEU A 105 8.90 -2.06 8.37
C LEU A 105 8.97 -1.15 9.60
N GLU A 106 10.17 -0.91 10.10
CA GLU A 106 10.40 -0.03 11.25
C GLU A 106 10.29 1.45 10.86
N ASN A 107 9.74 2.27 11.75
CA ASN A 107 9.62 3.74 11.59
C ASN A 107 8.84 4.21 10.35
N CYS A 108 7.94 3.39 9.81
CA CYS A 108 7.07 3.76 8.71
C CYS A 108 5.58 3.78 9.16
N PRO A 109 5.05 4.92 9.63
CA PRO A 109 3.71 5.02 10.21
C PRO A 109 2.56 4.86 9.21
N TYR A 110 2.86 4.90 7.91
CA TYR A 110 1.88 4.79 6.81
C TYR A 110 2.03 3.48 6.02
N THR A 111 2.65 2.46 6.61
CA THR A 111 2.82 1.14 5.99
C THR A 111 1.48 0.52 5.65
N GLY A 112 1.39 -0.04 4.44
CA GLY A 112 0.15 -0.59 3.92
C GLY A 112 -0.98 0.44 3.74
N MET A 113 -0.69 1.74 3.74
CA MET A 113 -1.67 2.79 3.41
C MET A 113 -1.47 3.27 1.97
N VAL A 114 -2.58 3.65 1.32
CA VAL A 114 -2.59 4.28 0.00
C VAL A 114 -3.28 5.64 0.09
N THR A 115 -2.80 6.58 -0.71
CA THR A 115 -3.36 7.92 -0.89
C THR A 115 -3.33 8.29 -2.36
N ASP A 116 -4.24 9.18 -2.77
CA ASP A 116 -4.43 9.55 -4.17
C ASP A 116 -3.40 10.59 -4.65
N SER A 117 -2.74 11.30 -3.73
CA SER A 117 -1.69 12.26 -4.07
C SER A 117 -0.75 12.50 -2.87
N VAL A 118 0.56 12.38 -3.13
CA VAL A 118 1.63 12.69 -2.15
C VAL A 118 2.47 13.83 -2.70
N ILE A 119 2.81 14.78 -1.84
CA ILE A 119 3.86 15.76 -2.04
C ILE A 119 4.97 15.42 -1.05
N GLU A 120 6.13 15.07 -1.56
CA GLU A 120 7.33 14.89 -0.76
C GLU A 120 8.09 16.23 -0.74
N CYS A 121 8.50 16.68 0.44
CA CYS A 121 9.30 17.90 0.55
C CYS A 121 10.35 17.77 1.65
N PRO A 122 11.50 18.45 1.53
CA PRO A 122 12.46 18.54 2.63
C PRO A 122 11.80 19.12 3.88
N GLU A 123 12.25 18.72 5.08
CA GLU A 123 11.75 19.24 6.36
C GLU A 123 11.82 20.78 6.40
N SER A 124 12.91 21.36 5.89
CA SER A 124 13.11 22.79 5.75
C SER A 124 12.06 23.51 4.87
N ALA A 125 11.41 22.80 3.95
CA ALA A 125 10.41 23.36 3.03
C ALA A 125 8.95 23.12 3.50
N LEU A 126 8.76 22.42 4.62
CA LEU A 126 7.44 21.94 5.07
C LEU A 126 6.42 23.07 5.27
N ASP A 127 6.84 24.18 5.87
CA ASP A 127 5.93 25.30 6.16
C ASP A 127 5.51 26.05 4.89
N GLN A 128 6.40 26.14 3.90
CA GLN A 128 6.11 26.76 2.60
C GLN A 128 5.11 25.92 1.80
N VAL A 129 5.31 24.60 1.78
CA VAL A 129 4.41 23.66 1.09
C VAL A 129 3.03 23.63 1.75
N LYS A 130 2.98 23.68 3.09
CA LYS A 130 1.71 23.81 3.82
C LYS A 130 0.98 25.10 3.48
N ALA A 131 1.68 26.24 3.46
CA ALA A 131 1.11 27.53 3.12
C ALA A 131 0.55 27.56 1.69
N PHE A 132 1.24 26.93 0.74
CA PHE A 132 0.81 26.81 -0.67
C PHE A 132 -0.50 26.00 -0.80
N LYS A 133 -0.68 24.92 -0.02
CA LYS A 133 -1.91 24.11 -0.06
C LYS A 133 -3.13 24.79 0.52
N SER A 134 -2.96 25.69 1.48
CA SER A 134 -4.09 26.43 2.07
C SER A 134 -4.83 27.33 1.06
N GLY A 135 -4.27 27.58 -0.13
CA GLY A 135 -4.86 28.41 -1.19
C GLY A 135 -5.48 27.64 -2.37
N ASP A 136 -5.36 26.31 -2.43
CA ASP A 136 -5.83 25.50 -3.56
C ASP A 136 -6.93 24.51 -3.09
N GLU A 137 -8.17 24.75 -3.49
CA GLU A 137 -9.33 23.90 -3.17
C GLU A 137 -9.35 22.59 -3.99
N GLY A 138 -8.37 22.38 -4.88
CA GLY A 138 -8.28 21.22 -5.77
C GLY A 138 -7.37 20.09 -5.27
N LYS A 139 -7.96 18.92 -4.99
CA LYS A 139 -7.32 17.63 -4.61
C LYS A 139 -6.38 17.70 -3.40
N GLU A 140 -6.92 17.27 -2.26
CA GLU A 140 -6.23 17.21 -0.97
C GLU A 140 -5.07 16.20 -0.99
N SER A 141 -3.86 16.67 -1.31
CA SER A 141 -2.64 15.87 -1.35
C SER A 141 -2.00 15.76 0.04
N VAL A 142 -1.35 14.64 0.35
CA VAL A 142 -0.64 14.46 1.62
C VAL A 142 0.78 14.99 1.52
N VAL A 143 1.27 15.74 2.51
CA VAL A 143 2.68 16.17 2.56
C VAL A 143 3.46 15.21 3.44
N ILE A 144 4.53 14.61 2.90
CA ILE A 144 5.48 13.79 3.66
C ILE A 144 6.80 14.56 3.74
N PRO A 145 7.22 14.99 4.95
CA PRO A 145 8.53 15.60 5.11
C PRO A 145 9.63 14.55 4.96
N ILE A 146 10.65 14.88 4.18
CA ILE A 146 11.88 14.13 4.01
C ILE A 146 12.95 14.81 4.87
N PRO A 147 13.70 14.07 5.71
CA PRO A 147 14.80 14.64 6.48
C PRO A 147 15.80 15.36 5.56
N ASP A 148 16.14 16.62 5.88
CA ASP A 148 17.09 17.41 5.08
C ASP A 148 18.51 16.78 5.03
N ALA A 149 18.79 15.85 5.95
CA ALA A 149 20.05 15.12 6.04
C ALA A 149 20.19 13.95 5.06
N TRP A 150 19.16 13.64 4.26
CA TRP A 150 19.27 12.63 3.21
C TRP A 150 20.18 13.15 2.09
N ASP A 151 21.27 12.43 1.84
CA ASP A 151 22.21 12.82 0.81
C ASP A 151 21.61 12.70 -0.61
N GLU A 152 22.29 13.31 -1.57
CA GLU A 152 21.86 13.36 -2.97
C GLU A 152 21.69 11.95 -3.57
N ALA A 153 22.46 10.97 -3.08
CA ALA A 153 22.36 9.57 -3.49
C ALA A 153 21.09 8.88 -2.95
N THR A 154 20.72 9.14 -1.70
CA THR A 154 19.50 8.63 -1.06
C THR A 154 18.26 9.25 -1.69
N THR A 155 18.32 10.55 -1.96
CA THR A 155 17.29 11.30 -2.69
C THR A 155 17.11 10.76 -4.11
N LYS A 156 18.21 10.55 -4.84
CA LYS A 156 18.20 9.95 -6.18
C LYS A 156 17.64 8.52 -6.17
N LEU A 157 17.99 7.70 -5.18
CA LEU A 157 17.47 6.33 -5.04
C LEU A 157 15.95 6.31 -4.82
N LEU A 158 15.42 7.24 -4.02
CA LEU A 158 13.98 7.42 -3.83
C LEU A 158 13.28 7.89 -5.11
N TYR A 159 13.84 8.87 -5.81
CA TYR A 159 13.29 9.33 -7.09
C TYR A 159 13.37 8.27 -8.19
N GLU A 160 14.44 7.49 -8.27
CA GLU A 160 14.56 6.37 -9.21
C GLU A 160 13.54 5.28 -8.87
N ARG A 161 13.41 4.90 -7.59
CA ARG A 161 12.37 3.95 -7.15
C ARG A 161 10.96 4.48 -7.38
N ALA A 162 10.74 5.79 -7.23
CA ALA A 162 9.47 6.44 -7.57
C ALA A 162 9.25 6.48 -9.09
N ALA A 163 10.28 6.70 -9.90
CA ALA A 163 10.20 6.71 -11.36
C ALA A 163 9.90 5.31 -11.95
N PHE A 164 10.38 4.24 -11.32
CA PHE A 164 9.96 2.86 -11.62
C PHE A 164 8.50 2.55 -11.20
N THR A 165 7.79 3.51 -10.60
CA THR A 165 6.38 3.39 -10.20
C THR A 165 5.41 4.33 -10.93
N VAL A 166 5.86 5.02 -11.99
CA VAL A 166 5.06 6.02 -12.75
C VAL A 166 4.43 5.47 -14.04
N THR A 167 4.85 4.32 -14.54
CA THR A 167 4.20 3.71 -15.73
C THR A 167 3.35 2.51 -15.32
N GLY A 168 2.05 2.78 -15.13
CA GLY A 168 0.96 1.82 -15.04
C GLY A 168 -0.34 2.53 -15.41
#